data_AF-A0AAD9QC81-F1
#
_entry.id   AF-A0AAD9QC81-F1
#
_cell.length_a   1.000
_cell.length_b   1.000
_cell.length_c   1.000
_cell.angle_alpha   90.00
_cell.angle_beta   90.00
_cell.angle_gamma   90.00
#
_symmetry.space_group_name_H-M   'P 1'
#
loop_
_entity.id
_entity.type
_entity.pdbx_description
1 polymer ?
#
loop_
_entity_poly.entity_id
_entity_poly.type
_entity_poly.pdbx_seq_one_letter_code
_entity_poly.pdbx_strand_id
1 'polypeptide(L)'
;MLNIYQSNPERLKTSEQITNILGLVLAFGNYMNGGNVARGQADGFELEILPKLKDVKCRDNSSNLLQYLVCAYIEKFDEGEQDNGWIYHVTTTFEGGGGGSSFCSLTTGKVFLKIIGVIFSKNAGTVNSQFPLPEPNDLKVASQVTFEDMEEAIGSLRRQLESCERKLSKVMNGTTEDLKQPFVDVMYSFLEQSRRELSEQDQALEDCKKRYTLLWKFFSSKNPAACTPPQEFFELWTKFSSDFLSFWKKEQQLIAKQMYEEKKKKIYSEKVEGLVVKPAKITGLKLKLASSRKMSQEST
;
A
#
# COMPACT_ATOMS: atom_id res chain seq x y z
N MET A 1 -0.99 -21.81 3.50
CA MET A 1 -0.48 -20.82 4.48
C MET A 1 0.87 -20.23 4.09
N LEU A 2 1.81 -20.98 3.48
CA LEU A 2 3.12 -20.46 3.05
C LEU A 2 3.07 -19.30 2.03
N ASN A 3 2.00 -19.18 1.24
CA ASN A 3 1.87 -18.11 0.23
C ASN A 3 1.83 -16.69 0.83
N ILE A 4 1.45 -16.54 2.11
CA ILE A 4 1.35 -15.23 2.80
C ILE A 4 2.74 -14.58 2.95
N TYR A 5 3.77 -15.38 3.14
CA TYR A 5 5.15 -14.93 3.29
C TYR A 5 5.93 -14.89 1.97
N GLN A 6 5.42 -15.52 0.91
CA GLN A 6 6.03 -15.44 -0.41
C GLN A 6 5.73 -14.10 -1.10
N SER A 7 4.59 -13.46 -0.77
CA SER A 7 4.15 -12.23 -1.44
C SER A 7 4.42 -10.93 -0.67
N ASN A 8 4.51 -10.95 0.66
CA ASN A 8 4.52 -9.71 1.47
C ASN A 8 5.92 -9.10 1.77
N PRO A 9 6.99 -9.87 2.05
CA PRO A 9 8.31 -9.32 2.35
C PRO A 9 8.96 -8.60 1.17
N GLU A 10 8.91 -9.21 -0.02
CA GLU A 10 9.56 -8.66 -1.21
C GLU A 10 8.86 -7.37 -1.66
N ARG A 11 7.53 -7.31 -1.58
CA ARG A 11 6.76 -6.09 -1.87
C ARG A 11 7.18 -4.91 -1.00
N LEU A 12 7.51 -5.15 0.28
CA LEU A 12 7.97 -4.09 1.17
C LEU A 12 9.32 -3.49 0.74
N LYS A 13 10.18 -4.31 0.13
CA LYS A 13 11.54 -3.93 -0.28
C LYS A 13 11.61 -3.30 -1.66
N THR A 14 10.75 -3.72 -2.60
CA THR A 14 10.83 -3.32 -4.01
C THR A 14 9.79 -2.31 -4.44
N SER A 15 8.87 -1.90 -3.56
CA SER A 15 7.83 -0.92 -3.90
C SER A 15 8.38 0.50 -3.90
N GLU A 16 8.29 1.14 -5.07
CA GLU A 16 8.57 2.57 -5.23
C GLU A 16 7.62 3.42 -4.38
N GLN A 17 6.34 3.03 -4.28
CA GLN A 17 5.34 3.72 -3.48
C GLN A 17 5.72 3.75 -1.99
N ILE A 18 6.14 2.61 -1.43
CA ILE A 18 6.60 2.54 -0.05
C ILE A 18 7.84 3.41 0.14
N THR A 19 8.79 3.35 -0.80
CA THR A 19 10.01 4.16 -0.74
C THR A 19 9.69 5.66 -0.73
N ASN A 20 8.74 6.10 -1.57
CA ASN A 20 8.28 7.49 -1.62
C ASN A 20 7.61 7.92 -0.31
N ILE A 21 6.77 7.06 0.29
CA ILE A 21 6.14 7.32 1.58
C ILE A 21 7.19 7.45 2.70
N LEU A 22 8.13 6.50 2.79
CA LEU A 22 9.20 6.55 3.78
C LEU A 22 10.10 7.78 3.58
N GLY A 23 10.39 8.15 2.33
CA GLY A 23 11.11 9.38 1.98
C GLY A 23 10.39 10.64 2.45
N LEU A 24 9.07 10.73 2.27
CA LEU A 24 8.26 11.83 2.80
C LEU A 24 8.30 11.89 4.33
N VAL A 25 8.19 10.74 5.00
CA VAL A 25 8.30 10.67 6.47
C VAL A 25 9.66 11.20 6.94
N LEU A 26 10.75 10.78 6.28
CA LEU A 26 12.10 11.27 6.57
C LEU A 26 12.23 12.78 6.35
N ALA A 27 11.73 13.28 5.21
CA ALA A 27 11.76 14.70 4.88
C ALA A 27 11.01 15.55 5.90
N PHE A 28 9.79 15.13 6.29
CA PHE A 28 9.00 15.83 7.29
C PHE A 28 9.66 15.78 8.67
N GLY A 29 10.17 14.61 9.07
CA GLY A 29 10.92 14.46 10.31
C GLY A 29 12.13 15.39 10.37
N ASN A 30 12.94 15.44 9.32
CA ASN A 30 14.11 16.31 9.23
C ASN A 30 13.76 17.79 9.27
N TYR A 31 12.68 18.20 8.60
CA TYR A 31 12.20 19.57 8.62
C TYR A 31 11.70 19.97 10.02
N MET A 32 10.83 19.15 10.62
CA MET A 32 10.22 19.43 11.92
C MET A 32 11.24 19.42 13.07
N ASN A 33 12.29 18.61 12.97
CA ASN A 33 13.36 18.53 13.97
C ASN A 33 14.58 19.43 13.61
N GLY A 34 14.40 20.40 12.71
CA GLY A 34 15.46 21.34 12.32
C GLY A 34 16.09 22.04 13.53
N GLY A 35 17.42 22.08 13.58
CA GLY A 35 18.18 22.63 14.71
C GLY A 35 18.43 21.66 15.87
N ASN A 36 17.80 20.48 15.86
CA ASN A 36 18.13 19.39 16.80
C ASN A 36 19.13 18.43 16.17
N VAL A 37 20.38 18.45 16.63
CA VAL A 37 21.47 17.61 16.10
C VAL A 37 21.23 16.10 16.32
N ALA A 38 20.44 15.72 17.33
CA ALA A 38 20.16 14.32 17.64
C ALA A 38 18.93 13.75 16.91
N ARG A 39 18.08 14.60 16.31
CA ARG A 39 16.79 14.18 15.70
C ARG A 39 16.52 14.75 14.32
N GLY A 40 17.20 15.81 13.92
CA GLY A 40 17.20 16.35 12.57
C GLY A 40 18.44 15.91 11.81
N GLN A 41 18.44 16.11 10.48
CA GLN A 41 19.51 15.65 9.57
C GLN A 41 19.77 14.14 9.66
N ALA A 42 18.71 13.36 9.91
CA ALA A 42 18.79 11.91 9.93
C ALA A 42 18.85 11.37 8.49
N ASP A 43 19.61 10.29 8.30
CA ASP A 43 19.67 9.51 7.05
C ASP A 43 18.62 8.38 7.02
N GLY A 44 17.84 8.22 8.10
CA GLY A 44 16.84 7.18 8.26
C GLY A 44 16.13 7.22 9.61
N PHE A 45 15.19 6.31 9.82
CA PHE A 45 14.46 6.16 11.08
C PHE A 45 14.07 4.70 11.31
N GLU A 46 13.84 4.35 12.58
CA GLU A 46 13.34 3.03 12.97
C GLU A 46 11.81 2.94 12.77
N LEU A 47 11.32 1.77 12.37
CA LEU A 47 9.91 1.57 11.97
C LEU A 47 8.89 1.84 13.09
N GLU A 48 9.30 1.79 14.35
CA GLU A 48 8.47 2.07 15.53
C GLU A 48 7.89 3.49 15.54
N ILE A 49 8.39 4.39 14.69
CA ILE A 49 7.84 5.74 14.52
C ILE A 49 6.60 5.75 13.63
N LEU A 50 6.42 4.79 12.71
CA LEU A 50 5.33 4.81 11.73
C LEU A 50 3.94 4.83 12.38
N PRO A 51 3.62 3.98 13.37
CA PRO A 51 2.31 4.03 14.02
C PRO A 51 2.07 5.31 14.83
N LYS A 52 3.14 6.03 15.20
CA LYS A 52 3.10 7.24 16.04
C LYS A 52 2.85 8.52 15.24
N LEU A 53 2.95 8.47 13.91
CA LEU A 53 2.74 9.64 13.05
C LEU A 53 1.35 10.26 13.22
N LYS A 54 0.33 9.44 13.53
CA LYS A 54 -1.04 9.94 13.78
C LYS A 54 -1.19 10.73 15.08
N ASP A 55 -0.27 10.52 16.03
CA ASP A 55 -0.31 11.16 17.35
C ASP A 55 0.29 12.57 17.31
N VAL A 56 1.06 12.90 16.28
CA VAL A 56 1.63 14.22 16.05
C VAL A 56 0.57 15.12 15.41
N LYS A 57 -0.09 15.93 16.24
CA LYS A 57 -1.23 16.77 15.82
C LYS A 57 -0.83 18.20 15.48
N CYS A 58 -1.61 18.83 14.60
CA CYS A 58 -1.56 20.28 14.42
C CYS A 58 -1.96 21.01 15.72
N ARG A 59 -1.49 22.25 15.88
CA ARG A 59 -1.71 23.06 17.10
C ARG A 59 -3.20 23.23 17.45
N ASP A 60 -4.05 23.28 16.44
CA ASP A 60 -5.51 23.44 16.52
C ASP A 60 -6.27 22.11 16.57
N ASN A 61 -5.56 20.97 16.58
CA ASN A 61 -6.11 19.61 16.50
C ASN A 61 -7.00 19.34 15.26
N SER A 62 -6.90 20.14 14.20
CA SER A 62 -7.70 19.94 12.98
C SER A 62 -7.20 18.79 12.11
N SER A 63 -5.93 18.45 12.21
CA SER A 63 -5.25 17.40 11.44
C SER A 63 -4.07 16.81 12.23
N ASN A 64 -3.40 15.81 11.65
CA ASN A 64 -2.19 15.19 12.18
C ASN A 64 -1.17 14.92 11.06
N LEU A 65 0.06 14.58 11.45
CA LEU A 65 1.16 14.37 10.52
C LEU A 65 0.90 13.23 9.54
N LEU A 66 0.24 12.15 9.96
CA LEU A 66 -0.13 11.05 9.06
C LEU A 66 -1.16 11.48 8.02
N GLN A 67 -2.16 12.27 8.40
CA GLN A 67 -3.13 12.83 7.46
C GLN A 67 -2.43 13.76 6.46
N TYR A 68 -1.52 14.62 6.93
CA TYR A 68 -0.73 15.48 6.05
C TYR A 68 0.17 14.69 5.09
N LEU A 69 0.79 13.62 5.57
CA LEU A 69 1.57 12.67 4.76
C LEU A 69 0.75 12.07 3.62
N VAL A 70 -0.47 11.64 3.91
CA VAL A 70 -1.38 11.07 2.91
C VAL A 70 -1.72 12.10 1.85
N CYS A 71 -2.11 13.32 2.25
CA CYS A 71 -2.39 14.41 1.30
C CYS A 71 -1.17 14.71 0.42
N ALA A 72 0.01 14.88 1.04
CA ALA A 72 1.25 15.16 0.32
C ALA A 72 1.62 14.02 -0.66
N TYR A 73 1.41 12.76 -0.27
CA TYR A 73 1.67 11.63 -1.15
C TYR A 73 0.71 11.62 -2.35
N ILE A 74 -0.59 11.87 -2.15
CA ILE A 74 -1.57 11.97 -3.24
C ILE A 74 -1.22 13.11 -4.20
N GLU A 75 -0.83 14.26 -3.66
CA GLU A 75 -0.46 15.44 -4.44
C GLU A 75 0.83 15.24 -5.25
N LYS A 76 1.76 14.41 -4.77
CA LYS A 76 3.11 14.30 -5.35
C LYS A 76 3.38 13.04 -6.16
N PHE A 77 2.73 11.92 -5.83
CA PHE A 77 3.17 10.60 -6.31
C PHE A 77 2.07 9.71 -6.87
N ASP A 78 0.80 10.10 -6.80
CA ASP A 78 -0.28 9.37 -7.47
C ASP A 78 -0.30 9.69 -8.98
N GLU A 79 0.88 9.67 -9.62
CA GLU A 79 1.02 9.77 -11.07
C GLU A 79 0.72 8.41 -11.71
N GLY A 80 -0.22 8.40 -12.65
CA GLY A 80 -0.14 7.47 -13.78
C GLY A 80 0.88 8.05 -14.77
N GLU A 81 2.01 7.37 -14.92
CA GLU A 81 3.14 7.63 -15.85
C GLU A 81 2.97 8.86 -16.76
N GLN A 82 3.83 9.87 -16.57
CA GLN A 82 4.61 10.41 -17.69
C GLN A 82 5.79 11.25 -17.17
N ASP A 83 6.97 10.72 -17.49
CA ASP A 83 8.28 11.38 -17.57
C ASP A 83 8.21 12.90 -17.70
N ASN A 84 8.74 13.61 -16.70
CA ASN A 84 9.33 14.95 -16.80
C ASN A 84 10.26 15.16 -15.60
N GLY A 85 11.56 14.94 -15.82
CA GLY A 85 12.63 15.00 -14.82
C GLY A 85 12.51 16.14 -13.80
N TRP A 86 12.34 15.78 -12.54
CA TRP A 86 13.37 15.77 -11.48
C TRP A 86 12.88 14.74 -10.45
N ILE A 87 13.09 13.45 -10.75
CA ILE A 87 12.81 12.37 -9.81
C ILE A 87 13.85 12.50 -8.70
N TYR A 88 13.40 12.58 -7.44
CA TYR A 88 14.27 12.29 -6.32
C TYR A 88 14.79 10.87 -6.54
N HIS A 89 16.03 10.73 -7.02
CA HIS A 89 16.69 9.43 -7.06
C HIS A 89 16.98 9.03 -5.61
N VAL A 90 16.01 8.38 -4.98
CA VAL A 90 16.30 7.50 -3.83
C VAL A 90 17.10 6.34 -4.40
N THR A 91 18.43 6.48 -4.36
CA THR A 91 19.33 5.42 -4.80
C THR A 91 19.63 4.58 -3.57
N THR A 92 19.09 3.36 -3.50
CA THR A 92 19.55 2.33 -2.56
C THR A 92 20.92 1.83 -3.03
N THR A 93 21.99 2.58 -2.73
CA THR A 93 23.35 2.10 -3.01
C THR A 93 23.75 1.06 -1.97
N PHE A 94 23.84 -0.20 -2.41
CA PHE A 94 24.44 -1.28 -1.64
C PHE A 94 25.96 -1.25 -1.86
N GLU A 95 26.69 -0.43 -1.11
CA GLU A 95 28.15 -0.53 -1.10
C GLU A 95 28.57 -1.67 -0.19
N GLY A 96 28.91 -2.80 -0.81
CA GLY A 96 29.65 -3.88 -0.17
C GLY A 96 31.08 -3.43 0.13
N GLY A 97 31.27 -2.64 1.19
CA GLY A 97 32.57 -2.30 1.75
C GLY A 97 32.82 -3.07 3.04
N GLY A 98 33.90 -3.85 3.09
CA GLY A 98 34.25 -4.71 4.22
C GLY A 98 34.28 -3.97 5.56
N GLY A 99 33.30 -4.25 6.42
CA GLY A 99 33.21 -3.66 7.75
C GLY A 99 31.80 -3.69 8.35
N GLY A 100 31.27 -4.88 8.63
CA GLY A 100 30.40 -5.14 9.79
C GLY A 100 29.03 -4.46 9.97
N SER A 101 28.58 -3.51 9.16
CA SER A 101 27.24 -2.92 9.30
C SER A 101 26.57 -2.69 7.95
N SER A 102 25.52 -3.47 7.67
CA SER A 102 24.59 -3.21 6.57
C SER A 102 23.68 -2.07 6.99
N PHE A 103 23.88 -0.88 6.43
CA PHE A 103 23.06 0.29 6.69
C PHE A 103 22.12 0.53 5.51
N CYS A 104 20.84 0.80 5.77
CA CYS A 104 19.96 1.40 4.78
C CYS A 104 20.14 2.91 4.87
N SER A 105 21.06 3.43 4.06
CA SER A 105 21.33 4.87 3.97
C SER A 105 20.39 5.50 2.93
N LEU A 106 19.52 6.42 3.34
CA LEU A 106 18.79 7.32 2.45
C LEU A 106 19.49 8.67 2.45
N THR A 107 20.65 8.76 1.78
CA THR A 107 21.37 10.04 1.66
C THR A 107 20.56 11.01 0.81
N THR A 108 19.97 12.01 1.46
CA THR A 108 19.29 13.11 0.76
C THR A 108 20.34 14.14 0.37
N GLY A 109 20.73 14.16 -0.92
CA GLY A 109 21.54 15.25 -1.47
C GLY A 109 20.80 16.57 -1.31
N LYS A 110 21.46 17.57 -0.70
CA LYS A 110 20.94 18.93 -0.43
C LYS A 110 20.13 19.51 -1.59
N VAL A 111 18.80 19.59 -1.47
CA VAL A 111 18.00 20.62 -2.14
C VAL A 111 16.78 20.98 -1.27
N PHE A 112 16.70 22.26 -0.94
CA PHE A 112 15.57 22.93 -0.30
C PHE A 112 14.23 22.57 -0.98
N LEU A 113 13.22 22.21 -0.19
CA LEU A 113 11.82 22.21 -0.60
C LEU A 113 11.45 23.59 -1.17
N LYS A 114 11.35 23.67 -2.51
CA LYS A 114 10.76 24.81 -3.19
C LYS A 114 9.50 24.35 -3.92
N ILE A 115 8.42 25.06 -3.61
CA ILE A 115 7.16 25.18 -4.36
C ILE A 115 6.06 24.16 -4.01
N ILE A 116 5.16 24.66 -3.17
CA ILE A 116 3.71 24.38 -3.20
C ILE A 116 3.21 24.83 -4.57
N GLY A 117 2.94 23.85 -5.43
CA GLY A 117 2.19 24.00 -6.67
C GLY A 117 1.09 22.95 -6.64
N VAL A 118 -0.16 23.39 -6.67
CA VAL A 118 -1.34 22.53 -6.72
C VAL A 118 -1.33 21.81 -8.06
N ILE A 119 -0.83 20.59 -8.09
CA ILE A 119 -1.05 19.64 -9.18
C ILE A 119 -1.68 18.42 -8.50
N PHE A 120 -2.99 18.26 -8.67
CA PHE A 120 -3.64 17.02 -8.25
C PHE A 120 -3.20 15.89 -9.20
N SER A 121 -2.92 14.72 -8.63
CA SER A 121 -2.79 13.46 -9.36
C SER A 121 -3.92 13.27 -10.38
N LYS A 122 -3.60 12.72 -11.56
CA LYS A 122 -4.60 12.43 -12.62
C LYS A 122 -5.65 11.41 -12.16
N ASN A 123 -5.26 10.47 -11.30
CA ASN A 123 -6.12 9.36 -10.87
C ASN A 123 -6.75 9.61 -9.50
N ALA A 124 -6.32 10.63 -8.76
CA ALA A 124 -6.89 10.95 -7.46
C ALA A 124 -8.38 11.27 -7.59
N GLY A 125 -9.18 10.75 -6.67
CA GLY A 125 -10.64 10.86 -6.66
C GLY A 125 -11.34 9.97 -7.68
N THR A 126 -10.64 9.02 -8.30
CA THR A 126 -11.22 8.11 -9.30
C THR A 126 -11.20 6.65 -8.84
N VAL A 127 -11.91 5.79 -9.57
CA VAL A 127 -11.86 4.32 -9.35
C VAL A 127 -10.50 3.70 -9.68
N ASN A 128 -9.63 4.43 -10.38
CA ASN A 128 -8.31 3.98 -10.78
C ASN A 128 -7.22 4.30 -9.73
N SER A 129 -7.55 5.02 -8.65
CA SER A 129 -6.61 5.28 -7.56
C SER A 129 -6.23 3.96 -6.89
N GLN A 130 -4.94 3.65 -6.83
CA GLN A 130 -4.44 2.45 -6.17
C GLN A 130 -3.87 2.77 -4.80
N PHE A 131 -4.19 1.93 -3.81
CA PHE A 131 -3.65 2.09 -2.47
C PHE A 131 -2.13 1.80 -2.48
N PRO A 132 -1.29 2.72 -1.97
CA PRO A 132 0.16 2.64 -2.15
C PRO A 132 0.91 1.74 -1.17
N LEU A 133 0.23 1.18 -0.17
CA LEU A 133 0.82 0.30 0.85
C LEU A 133 0.25 -1.12 0.73
N PRO A 134 0.88 -2.14 1.34
CA PRO A 134 0.30 -3.47 1.42
C PRO A 134 -1.02 -3.41 2.19
N GLU A 135 -2.02 -4.18 1.73
CA GLU A 135 -3.33 -4.19 2.35
C GLU A 135 -3.24 -4.60 3.83
N PRO A 136 -3.88 -3.86 4.76
CA PRO A 136 -3.79 -4.16 6.19
C PRO A 136 -4.23 -5.59 6.54
N ASN A 137 -5.17 -6.16 5.79
CA ASN A 137 -5.62 -7.53 6.01
C ASN A 137 -4.53 -8.56 5.69
N ASP A 138 -3.77 -8.36 4.61
CA ASP A 138 -2.67 -9.24 4.23
C ASP A 138 -1.57 -9.21 5.30
N LEU A 139 -1.24 -8.01 5.78
CA LEU A 139 -0.27 -7.80 6.87
C LEU A 139 -0.74 -8.41 8.19
N LYS A 140 -2.04 -8.29 8.51
CA LYS A 140 -2.62 -8.87 9.72
C LYS A 140 -2.54 -10.39 9.69
N VAL A 141 -2.82 -11.01 8.55
CA VAL A 141 -2.68 -12.47 8.40
C VAL A 141 -1.20 -12.87 8.56
N ALA A 142 -0.26 -12.11 7.99
CA ALA A 142 1.18 -12.35 8.19
C ALA A 142 1.60 -12.20 9.66
N SER A 143 0.98 -11.29 10.42
CA SER A 143 1.27 -11.13 11.86
C SER A 143 0.72 -12.26 12.74
N GLN A 144 -0.28 -13.02 12.27
CA GLN A 144 -0.95 -14.04 13.09
C GLN A 144 -0.32 -15.43 12.98
N VAL A 145 0.42 -15.70 11.90
CA VAL A 145 1.05 -17.02 11.69
C VAL A 145 2.49 -16.94 12.15
N THR A 146 2.86 -17.74 13.14
CA THR A 146 4.26 -17.78 13.65
C THR A 146 5.08 -18.86 12.95
N PHE A 147 6.41 -18.79 13.06
CA PHE A 147 7.27 -19.86 12.54
C PHE A 147 7.11 -21.13 13.36
N GLU A 148 6.87 -20.98 14.65
CA GLU A 148 6.64 -22.04 15.62
C GLU A 148 5.39 -22.85 15.24
N ASP A 149 4.28 -22.19 14.89
CA ASP A 149 3.07 -22.88 14.44
C ASP A 149 3.32 -23.69 13.16
N MET A 150 4.10 -23.14 12.22
CA MET A 150 4.45 -23.82 10.97
C MET A 150 5.37 -25.02 11.20
N GLU A 151 6.37 -24.87 12.08
CA GLU A 151 7.25 -25.96 12.48
C GLU A 151 6.49 -27.08 13.18
N GLU A 152 5.55 -26.75 14.07
CA GLU A 152 4.73 -27.75 14.75
C GLU A 152 3.83 -28.50 13.77
N ALA A 153 3.19 -27.78 12.84
CA ALA A 153 2.34 -28.37 11.82
C ALA A 153 3.11 -29.33 10.89
N ILE A 154 4.26 -28.90 10.37
CA ILE A 154 5.14 -29.74 9.52
C ILE A 154 5.67 -30.93 10.33
N GLY A 155 6.08 -30.70 11.59
CA GLY A 155 6.52 -31.76 12.49
C GLY A 155 5.43 -32.80 12.76
N SER A 156 4.17 -32.38 12.87
CA SER A 156 3.02 -33.27 13.00
C SER A 156 2.81 -34.11 11.74
N LEU A 157 2.87 -33.50 10.56
CA LEU A 157 2.78 -34.21 9.27
C LEU A 157 3.90 -35.25 9.12
N ARG A 158 5.13 -34.91 9.49
CA ARG A 158 6.26 -35.84 9.49
C ARG A 158 6.00 -37.06 10.36
N ARG A 159 5.53 -36.87 11.59
CA ARG A 159 5.18 -37.97 12.50
C ARG A 159 4.05 -38.85 11.97
N GLN A 160 3.04 -38.25 11.31
CA GLN A 160 1.95 -38.99 10.68
C GLN A 160 2.43 -39.84 9.50
N LEU A 161 3.30 -39.28 8.65
CA LEU A 161 3.90 -39.99 7.52
C LEU A 161 4.74 -41.18 7.98
N GLU A 162 5.62 -40.98 8.97
CA GLU A 162 6.39 -42.07 9.58
C GLU A 162 5.50 -43.17 10.18
N SER A 163 4.37 -42.78 10.77
CA SER A 163 3.39 -43.74 11.29
C SER A 163 2.73 -44.55 10.17
N CYS A 164 2.42 -43.91 9.04
CA CYS A 164 1.90 -44.57 7.85
C CYS A 164 2.92 -45.58 7.28
N GLU A 165 4.18 -45.17 7.16
CA GLU A 165 5.28 -46.04 6.69
C GLU A 165 5.43 -47.28 7.59
N ARG A 166 5.45 -47.10 8.92
CA ARG A 166 5.51 -48.22 9.87
C ARG A 166 4.34 -49.18 9.73
N LYS A 167 3.13 -48.68 9.45
CA LYS A 167 1.94 -49.51 9.22
C LYS A 167 2.05 -50.28 7.90
N LEU A 168 2.52 -49.64 6.82
CA LEU A 168 2.77 -50.32 5.55
C LEU A 168 3.79 -51.46 5.74
N SER A 169 4.92 -51.22 6.43
CA SER A 169 5.91 -52.27 6.69
C SER A 169 5.31 -53.47 7.44
N LYS A 170 4.39 -53.24 8.38
CA LYS A 170 3.69 -54.33 9.09
C LYS A 170 2.79 -55.15 8.16
N VAL A 171 2.02 -54.48 7.29
CA VAL A 171 1.18 -55.16 6.29
C VAL A 171 2.03 -55.96 5.32
N MET A 172 3.14 -55.38 4.84
CA MET A 172 4.08 -56.05 3.94
C MET A 172 4.68 -57.33 4.52
N ASN A 173 4.97 -57.35 5.81
CA ASN A 173 5.57 -58.50 6.50
C ASN A 173 4.53 -59.54 6.94
N GLY A 174 3.26 -59.17 7.07
CA GLY A 174 2.19 -60.02 7.60
C GLY A 174 1.28 -60.66 6.54
N THR A 175 1.48 -60.36 5.26
CA THR A 175 0.57 -60.77 4.17
C THR A 175 1.33 -61.55 3.09
N THR A 176 0.72 -62.61 2.57
CA THR A 176 1.26 -63.41 1.46
C THR A 176 1.27 -62.61 0.15
N GLU A 177 2.23 -62.88 -0.74
CA GLU A 177 2.48 -62.06 -1.95
C GLU A 177 1.25 -61.92 -2.86
N ASP A 178 0.40 -62.94 -2.92
CA ASP A 178 -0.82 -62.99 -3.72
C ASP A 178 -1.91 -62.01 -3.27
N LEU A 179 -1.85 -61.55 -2.02
CA LEU A 179 -2.83 -60.62 -1.43
C LEU A 179 -2.32 -59.18 -1.32
N LYS A 180 -1.09 -58.90 -1.76
CA LYS A 180 -0.45 -57.58 -1.62
C LYS A 180 -0.97 -56.55 -2.61
N GLN A 181 -1.30 -56.99 -3.83
CA GLN A 181 -1.79 -56.09 -4.86
C GLN A 181 -3.31 -55.98 -4.86
N PRO A 182 -3.88 -54.80 -5.17
CA PRO A 182 -3.24 -53.56 -5.66
C PRO A 182 -2.81 -52.58 -4.56
N PHE A 183 -3.01 -52.93 -3.28
CA PHE A 183 -2.83 -52.01 -2.14
C PHE A 183 -1.41 -51.44 -2.07
N VAL A 184 -0.41 -52.27 -2.34
CA VAL A 184 1.00 -51.89 -2.22
C VAL A 184 1.39 -50.79 -3.20
N ASP A 185 0.99 -50.89 -4.48
CA ASP A 185 1.33 -49.88 -5.49
C ASP A 185 0.67 -48.53 -5.19
N VAL A 186 -0.60 -48.57 -4.73
CA VAL A 186 -1.31 -47.37 -4.30
C VAL A 186 -0.65 -46.74 -3.09
N MET A 187 -0.20 -47.55 -2.12
CA MET A 187 0.43 -47.00 -0.92
C MET A 187 1.84 -46.47 -1.18
N TYR A 188 2.63 -47.13 -2.03
CA TYR A 188 3.96 -46.61 -2.39
C TYR A 188 3.88 -45.29 -3.14
N SER A 189 2.98 -45.18 -4.14
CA SER A 189 2.78 -43.92 -4.86
C SER A 189 2.28 -42.80 -3.94
N PHE A 190 1.36 -43.11 -3.02
CA PHE A 190 0.92 -42.16 -2.00
C PHE A 190 2.08 -41.71 -1.08
N LEU A 191 2.90 -42.64 -0.59
CA LEU A 191 4.03 -42.32 0.30
C LEU A 191 5.11 -41.51 -0.41
N GLU A 192 5.42 -41.85 -1.66
CA GLU A 192 6.39 -41.09 -2.47
C GLU A 192 5.93 -39.65 -2.67
N GLN A 193 4.66 -39.46 -3.07
CA GLN A 193 4.07 -38.13 -3.21
C GLN A 193 4.07 -37.37 -1.88
N SER A 194 3.68 -38.02 -0.78
CA SER A 194 3.64 -37.42 0.55
C SER A 194 5.03 -37.00 1.04
N ARG A 195 6.08 -37.80 0.79
CA ARG A 195 7.47 -37.44 1.12
C ARG A 195 7.92 -36.21 0.33
N ARG A 196 7.59 -36.17 -0.96
CA ARG A 196 7.93 -35.05 -1.85
C ARG A 196 7.28 -33.77 -1.37
N GLU A 197 5.97 -33.79 -1.13
CA GLU A 197 5.22 -32.63 -0.64
C GLU A 197 5.74 -32.17 0.73
N LEU A 198 6.02 -33.10 1.66
CA LEU A 198 6.59 -32.75 2.96
C LEU A 198 7.96 -32.07 2.82
N SER A 199 8.82 -32.58 1.95
CA SER A 199 10.12 -31.97 1.66
C SER A 199 9.99 -30.57 1.03
N GLU A 200 8.99 -30.37 0.17
CA GLU A 200 8.69 -29.06 -0.43
C GLU A 200 8.19 -28.06 0.64
N GLN A 201 7.38 -28.50 1.61
CA GLN A 201 6.94 -27.66 2.73
C GLN A 201 8.11 -27.28 3.66
N ASP A 202 9.00 -28.22 3.98
CA ASP A 202 10.21 -27.97 4.77
C ASP A 202 11.10 -26.91 4.11
N GLN A 203 11.37 -27.08 2.80
CA GLN A 203 12.19 -26.12 2.05
C GLN A 203 11.52 -24.75 1.99
N ALA A 204 10.21 -24.70 1.77
CA ALA A 204 9.47 -23.45 1.72
C ALA A 204 9.47 -22.70 3.05
N LEU A 205 9.42 -23.40 4.20
CA LEU A 205 9.56 -22.80 5.52
C LEU A 205 10.95 -22.21 5.73
N GLU A 206 12.00 -22.94 5.34
CA GLU A 206 13.37 -22.45 5.45
C GLU A 206 13.61 -21.21 4.58
N ASP A 207 13.12 -21.22 3.35
CA ASP A 207 13.20 -20.07 2.45
C ASP A 207 12.40 -18.87 2.98
N CYS A 208 11.29 -19.13 3.65
CA CYS A 208 10.47 -18.12 4.30
C CYS A 208 11.23 -17.43 5.45
N LYS A 209 11.88 -18.21 6.33
CA LYS A 209 12.70 -17.68 7.43
C LYS A 209 13.88 -16.84 6.91
N LYS A 210 14.53 -17.31 5.84
CA LYS A 210 15.63 -16.56 5.18
C LYS A 210 15.13 -15.23 4.63
N ARG A 211 14.01 -15.21 3.90
CA ARG A 211 13.41 -13.98 3.37
C ARG A 211 13.04 -13.01 4.49
N TYR A 212 12.41 -13.49 5.56
CA TYR A 212 12.09 -12.64 6.70
C TYR A 212 13.35 -12.06 7.36
N THR A 213 14.40 -12.86 7.52
CA THR A 213 15.69 -12.38 8.06
C THR A 213 16.29 -11.26 7.21
N LEU A 214 16.21 -11.37 5.88
CA LEU A 214 16.67 -10.32 4.96
C LEU A 214 15.82 -9.05 5.06
N LEU A 215 14.50 -9.21 5.18
CA LEU A 215 13.57 -8.08 5.38
C LEU A 215 13.85 -7.36 6.69
N TRP A 216 14.00 -8.10 7.79
CA TRP A 216 14.34 -7.55 9.11
C TRP A 216 15.65 -6.76 9.06
N LYS A 217 16.70 -7.34 8.47
CA LYS A 217 17.99 -6.67 8.28
C LYS A 217 17.92 -5.40 7.42
N PHE A 218 16.96 -5.34 6.50
CA PHE A 218 16.76 -4.17 5.67
C PHE A 218 16.08 -3.04 6.46
N PHE A 219 15.10 -3.35 7.29
CA PHE A 219 14.34 -2.30 7.99
C PHE A 219 14.80 -1.98 9.41
N SER A 220 15.72 -2.78 9.98
CA SER A 220 16.21 -2.58 11.34
C SER A 220 17.73 -2.37 11.36
N SER A 221 18.19 -1.40 12.14
CA SER A 221 19.62 -1.25 12.47
C SER A 221 20.08 -2.20 13.58
N LYS A 222 19.14 -2.96 14.18
CA LYS A 222 19.43 -3.89 15.28
C LYS A 222 20.24 -5.09 14.79
N ASN A 223 21.05 -5.65 15.70
CA ASN A 223 21.83 -6.84 15.41
C ASN A 223 20.91 -7.99 14.92
N PRO A 224 21.32 -8.80 13.93
CA PRO A 224 20.55 -9.97 13.49
C PRO A 224 20.14 -10.95 14.61
N ALA A 225 20.89 -11.02 15.71
CA ALA A 225 20.52 -11.81 16.89
C ALA A 225 19.28 -11.27 17.64
N ALA A 226 18.93 -9.99 17.41
CA ALA A 226 17.72 -9.35 17.91
C ALA A 226 16.58 -9.38 16.88
N CYS A 227 16.67 -10.24 15.86
CA CYS A 227 15.57 -10.50 14.93
C CYS A 227 14.34 -10.91 15.74
N THR A 228 13.31 -10.06 15.70
CA THR A 228 12.08 -10.34 16.43
C THR A 228 11.21 -11.30 15.63
N PRO A 229 10.18 -11.91 16.24
CA PRO A 229 9.22 -12.71 15.49
C PRO A 229 8.50 -11.88 14.41
N PRO A 230 8.11 -12.47 13.27
CA PRO A 230 7.37 -11.79 12.22
C PRO A 230 6.15 -11.01 12.70
N GLN A 231 5.47 -11.52 13.73
CA GLN A 231 4.33 -10.88 14.37
C GLN A 231 4.60 -9.42 14.75
N GLU A 232 5.67 -9.15 15.49
CA GLU A 232 5.98 -7.79 15.98
C GLU A 232 6.29 -6.84 14.82
N PHE A 233 7.08 -7.32 13.85
CA PHE A 233 7.42 -6.56 12.65
C PHE A 233 6.17 -6.20 11.82
N PHE A 234 5.32 -7.20 11.52
CA PHE A 234 4.12 -6.99 10.71
C PHE A 234 3.05 -6.22 11.47
N GLU A 235 3.01 -6.26 12.79
CA GLU A 235 2.08 -5.46 13.58
C GLU A 235 2.33 -3.95 13.44
N LEU A 236 3.60 -3.51 13.38
CA LEU A 236 3.95 -2.11 13.10
C LEU A 236 3.41 -1.66 11.74
N TRP A 237 3.67 -2.44 10.69
CA TRP A 237 3.15 -2.18 9.35
C TRP A 237 1.64 -2.25 9.26
N THR A 238 1.01 -3.19 9.97
CA THR A 238 -0.44 -3.35 10.01
C THR A 238 -1.10 -2.10 10.58
N LYS A 239 -0.61 -1.59 11.71
CA LYS A 239 -1.14 -0.35 12.31
C LYS A 239 -0.96 0.84 11.37
N PHE A 240 0.26 1.03 10.85
CA PHE A 240 0.55 2.14 9.95
C PHE A 240 -0.28 2.08 8.66
N SER A 241 -0.32 0.93 7.99
CA SER A 241 -1.10 0.75 6.76
C SER A 241 -2.60 0.93 7.00
N SER A 242 -3.13 0.44 8.13
CA SER A 242 -4.54 0.62 8.49
C SER A 242 -4.90 2.09 8.70
N ASP A 243 -4.10 2.82 9.45
CA ASP A 243 -4.31 4.25 9.68
C ASP A 243 -4.17 5.04 8.37
N PHE A 244 -3.14 4.77 7.56
CA PHE A 244 -2.91 5.40 6.26
C PHE A 244 -4.08 5.14 5.31
N LEU A 245 -4.57 3.89 5.20
CA LEU A 245 -5.72 3.52 4.38
C LEU A 245 -6.97 4.32 4.77
N SER A 246 -7.18 4.54 6.07
CA SER A 246 -8.33 5.29 6.57
C SER A 246 -8.30 6.75 6.12
N PHE A 247 -7.14 7.40 6.16
CA PHE A 247 -6.96 8.78 5.71
C PHE A 247 -6.97 8.85 4.18
N TRP A 248 -6.32 7.91 3.49
CA TRP A 248 -6.28 7.83 2.03
C TRP A 248 -7.69 7.72 1.45
N LYS A 249 -8.52 6.82 1.96
CA LYS A 249 -9.92 6.69 1.50
C LYS A 249 -10.72 7.97 1.70
N LYS A 250 -10.56 8.65 2.84
CA LYS A 250 -11.22 9.93 3.10
C LYS A 250 -10.77 11.01 2.12
N GLU A 251 -9.47 11.11 1.88
CA GLU A 251 -8.90 12.10 0.97
C GLU A 251 -9.34 11.85 -0.47
N GLN A 252 -9.30 10.60 -0.93
CA GLN A 252 -9.81 10.23 -2.24
C GLN A 252 -11.31 10.58 -2.41
N GLN A 253 -12.13 10.39 -1.36
CA GLN A 253 -13.54 10.81 -1.38
C GLN A 253 -13.71 12.33 -1.45
N LEU A 254 -12.88 13.10 -0.73
CA LEU A 254 -12.90 14.56 -0.76
C LEU A 254 -12.54 15.08 -2.15
N ILE A 255 -11.50 14.53 -2.77
CA ILE A 255 -11.09 14.88 -4.13
C ILE A 255 -12.20 14.56 -5.13
N ALA A 256 -12.80 13.37 -5.04
CA ALA A 256 -13.93 12.99 -5.90
C ALA A 256 -15.12 13.95 -5.77
N LYS A 257 -15.45 14.38 -4.54
CA LYS A 257 -16.53 15.34 -4.27
C LYS A 257 -16.23 16.71 -4.87
N GLN A 258 -15.00 17.22 -4.69
CA GLN A 258 -14.58 18.50 -5.28
C GLN A 258 -14.66 18.46 -6.80
N MET A 259 -14.14 17.39 -7.43
CA MET A 259 -14.23 17.19 -8.88
C MET A 259 -15.67 17.17 -9.39
N TYR A 260 -16.59 16.54 -8.66
CA TYR A 260 -18.01 16.53 -9.00
C TYR A 260 -18.64 17.93 -8.94
N GLU A 261 -18.37 18.68 -7.88
CA GLU A 261 -18.88 20.05 -7.71
C GLU A 261 -18.34 21.00 -8.79
N GLU A 262 -17.06 20.90 -9.15
CA GLU A 262 -16.46 21.68 -10.23
C GLU A 262 -17.08 21.35 -11.59
N LYS A 263 -17.24 20.07 -11.93
CA LYS A 263 -17.91 19.63 -13.16
C LYS A 263 -19.35 20.15 -13.21
N LYS A 264 -20.09 20.09 -12.09
CA LYS A 264 -21.45 20.62 -11.98
C LYS A 264 -21.49 22.14 -12.23
N LYS A 265 -20.54 22.90 -11.67
CA LYS A 265 -20.42 24.35 -11.89
C LYS A 265 -20.12 24.69 -13.36
N LYS A 266 -19.21 23.96 -14.01
CA LYS A 266 -18.88 24.14 -15.44
C LYS A 266 -20.09 23.88 -16.35
N ILE A 267 -20.83 22.79 -16.11
CA ILE A 267 -22.05 22.48 -16.87
C ILE A 267 -23.10 23.59 -16.68
N TYR A 268 -23.23 24.15 -15.48
CA TYR A 268 -24.16 25.26 -15.23
C TYR A 268 -23.73 26.53 -15.97
N SER A 269 -22.45 26.91 -15.91
CA SER A 269 -21.96 28.10 -16.63
C SER A 269 -22.10 27.96 -18.14
N GLU A 270 -21.75 26.80 -18.72
CA GLU A 270 -21.92 26.52 -20.16
C GLU A 270 -23.40 26.59 -20.59
N LYS A 271 -24.32 26.08 -19.77
CA LYS A 271 -25.77 26.19 -20.03
C LYS A 271 -26.27 27.63 -19.96
N VAL A 272 -25.76 28.44 -19.04
CA VAL A 272 -26.15 29.85 -18.90
C VAL A 272 -25.57 30.70 -20.04
N GLU A 273 -24.32 30.47 -20.44
CA GLU A 273 -23.69 31.15 -21.59
C GLU A 273 -24.31 30.74 -22.93
N GLY A 274 -24.79 29.50 -23.07
CA GLY A 274 -25.56 29.05 -24.22
C GLY A 274 -26.94 29.71 -24.38
N LEU A 275 -27.42 30.43 -23.36
CA LEU A 275 -28.70 31.17 -23.36
C LEU A 275 -28.53 32.64 -23.81
N VAL A 276 -27.68 32.93 -24.81
CA VAL A 276 -27.67 34.27 -25.46
C VAL A 276 -29.08 34.59 -25.97
N VAL A 277 -29.78 35.47 -25.24
CA VAL A 277 -31.15 35.87 -25.50
C VAL A 277 -31.22 36.56 -26.86
N LYS A 278 -31.81 35.89 -27.87
CA LYS A 278 -32.21 36.58 -29.10
C LYS A 278 -33.27 37.62 -28.72
N PRO A 279 -33.12 38.91 -29.08
CA PRO A 279 -34.11 39.92 -28.73
C PRO A 279 -35.46 39.53 -29.33
N ALA A 280 -36.50 39.55 -28.49
CA ALA A 280 -37.84 39.16 -28.89
C ALA A 280 -38.33 40.05 -30.04
N LYS A 281 -38.53 39.46 -31.24
CA LYS A 281 -39.26 40.14 -32.32
C LYS A 281 -40.72 40.28 -31.90
N ILE A 282 -41.12 41.49 -31.55
CA ILE A 282 -42.51 41.84 -31.27
C ILE A 282 -43.28 41.80 -32.59
N THR A 283 -43.91 40.66 -32.90
CA THR A 283 -44.80 40.50 -34.07
C THR A 283 -46.26 40.29 -33.69
N GLY A 284 -46.59 40.39 -32.39
CA GLY A 284 -47.94 40.18 -31.88
C GLY A 284 -48.93 41.27 -32.32
N LEU A 285 -49.99 40.85 -33.01
CA LEU A 285 -51.13 41.69 -33.45
C LEU A 285 -51.69 42.60 -32.33
N LYS A 286 -51.63 42.15 -31.07
CA LYS A 286 -52.06 42.91 -29.88
C LYS A 286 -51.32 44.24 -29.68
N LEU A 287 -50.01 44.30 -29.98
CA LEU A 287 -49.22 45.53 -29.85
C LEU A 287 -49.50 46.50 -31.01
N LYS A 288 -49.77 45.99 -32.22
CA LYS A 288 -50.23 46.79 -33.37
C LYS A 288 -51.60 47.45 -33.13
N LEU A 289 -52.52 46.72 -32.49
CA LEU A 289 -53.84 47.25 -32.10
C LEU A 289 -53.73 48.34 -31.02
N ALA A 290 -52.78 48.22 -30.10
CA ALA A 290 -52.52 49.24 -29.07
C ALA A 290 -51.95 50.55 -29.65
N SER A 291 -51.07 50.47 -30.66
CA SER A 291 -50.57 51.66 -31.36
C SER A 291 -51.62 52.32 -32.26
N SER A 292 -52.53 51.55 -32.87
CA SER A 292 -53.59 52.12 -33.71
C SER A 292 -54.65 52.88 -32.90
N ARG A 293 -54.89 52.48 -31.64
CA ARG A 293 -55.84 53.16 -30.74
C ARG A 293 -55.34 54.51 -30.24
N LYS A 294 -54.02 54.71 -30.17
CA LYS A 294 -53.40 56.00 -29.82
C LYS A 294 -53.50 57.04 -30.94
N MET A 295 -53.33 56.64 -32.21
CA MET A 295 -53.42 57.61 -33.33
C MET A 295 -54.83 58.13 -33.60
N SER A 296 -55.89 57.42 -33.18
CA SER A 296 -57.27 57.89 -33.31
C SER A 296 -57.68 58.91 -32.23
N GLN A 297 -56.88 59.09 -31.18
CA GLN A 297 -57.14 60.06 -30.10
C GLN A 297 -56.37 61.40 -30.28
N GLU A 298 -55.44 61.49 -31.23
CA GLU A 298 -54.66 62.72 -31.50
C GLU A 298 -55.18 63.52 -32.71
N SER A 299 -56.25 63.07 -33.37
CA SER A 299 -56.83 63.72 -34.57
C SER A 299 -58.22 64.32 -34.33
N THR A 300 -58.47 64.89 -33.14
CA THR A 300 -59.67 65.72 -32.87
C THR A 300 -59.25 67.05 -32.30
#